data_AF-A0A7S3K9W8-F1
#
_entry.id   AF-A0A7S3K9W8-F1
#
_cell.length_a   1.000
_cell.length_b   1.000
_cell.length_c   1.000
_cell.angle_alpha   90.00
_cell.angle_beta   90.00
_cell.angle_gamma   90.00
#
_symmetry.space_group_name_H-M   'P 1'
#
loop_
_entity.id
_entity.type
_entity.pdbx_description
1 polymer ?
#
loop_
_entity_poly.entity_id
_entity_poly.type
_entity_poly.pdbx_seq_one_letter_code
_entity_poly.pdbx_strand_id
1 'polypeptide(L)'
;MDDDKVLKDRTKSIFTENIEEPIDYYESLGIKPRVIKFTVGVYPIINGIPIHYSPILYEKGDTLDIKYTIDNYGVVQFNEYMTFLSEAYKSQKINIDNEYAGTWRFG
;
A
#
# COMPACT_ATOMS: atom_id res chain seq x y z
N MET A 1 -10.93 0.52 23.78
CA MET A 1 -11.43 1.92 23.82
C MET A 1 -10.48 2.86 24.57
N ASP A 2 -9.59 2.37 25.45
CA ASP A 2 -8.59 3.20 26.14
C ASP A 2 -7.28 3.40 25.33
N ASP A 3 -6.86 2.42 24.54
CA ASP A 3 -5.59 2.46 23.80
C ASP A 3 -5.54 3.59 22.75
N ASP A 4 -6.65 3.86 22.06
CA ASP A 4 -6.77 4.94 21.07
C ASP A 4 -6.58 6.33 21.70
N LYS A 5 -6.93 6.49 22.98
CA LYS A 5 -6.81 7.77 23.68
C LYS A 5 -5.36 8.00 24.13
N VAL A 6 -4.70 6.96 24.61
CA VAL A 6 -3.27 6.95 24.94
C VAL A 6 -2.41 7.18 23.68
N LEU A 7 -2.78 6.56 22.55
CA LEU A 7 -2.12 6.79 21.26
C LEU A 7 -2.29 8.23 20.79
N LYS A 8 -3.49 8.80 20.90
CA LYS A 8 -3.77 10.20 20.53
C LYS A 8 -3.02 11.22 21.40
N ASP A 9 -2.89 10.95 22.69
CA ASP A 9 -2.19 11.86 23.60
C ASP A 9 -0.66 11.76 23.45
N ARG A 10 -0.10 10.56 23.21
CA ARG A 10 1.32 10.39 22.84
C ARG A 10 1.66 10.99 21.48
N THR A 11 0.80 10.82 20.48
CA THR A 11 1.04 11.40 19.15
C THR A 11 1.07 12.93 19.21
N LYS A 12 0.18 13.56 19.98
CA LYS A 12 0.19 15.03 20.17
C LYS A 12 1.50 15.57 20.74
N SER A 13 2.19 14.85 21.64
CA SER A 13 3.47 15.31 22.20
C SER A 13 4.65 15.08 21.26
N ILE A 14 4.58 14.08 20.37
CA ILE A 14 5.66 13.75 19.41
C ILE A 14 5.62 14.69 18.19
N PHE A 15 4.44 15.13 17.75
CA PHE A 15 4.31 16.10 16.65
C PHE A 15 4.97 17.47 16.94
N THR A 16 5.35 17.74 18.19
CA THR A 16 6.09 18.95 18.59
C THR A 16 7.60 18.85 18.42
N GLU A 17 8.17 17.65 18.17
CA GLU A 17 9.61 17.45 17.99
C GLU A 17 9.88 16.67 16.68
N ASN A 18 10.44 17.38 15.69
CA ASN A 18 11.22 16.88 14.54
C ASN A 18 10.92 15.46 14.03
N ILE A 19 9.74 15.23 13.45
CA ILE A 19 9.51 14.07 12.59
C ILE A 19 10.02 14.46 11.19
N GLU A 20 11.23 14.06 10.84
CA GLU A 20 11.80 14.30 9.49
C GLU A 20 11.50 13.13 8.56
N GLU A 21 11.53 11.89 9.07
CA GLU A 21 11.27 10.68 8.30
C GLU A 21 10.15 9.81 8.90
N PRO A 22 9.43 9.01 8.08
CA PRO A 22 8.37 8.13 8.57
C PRO A 22 8.83 7.17 9.68
N ILE A 23 10.11 6.78 9.67
CA ILE A 23 10.69 5.88 10.67
C ILE A 23 10.68 6.48 12.09
N ASP A 24 10.89 7.80 12.21
CA ASP A 24 10.94 8.51 13.50
C ASP A 24 9.61 8.39 14.26
N TYR A 25 8.50 8.37 13.52
CA TYR A 25 7.16 8.17 14.07
C TYR A 25 7.00 6.77 14.70
N TYR A 26 7.49 5.73 14.02
CA TYR A 26 7.35 4.36 14.52
C TYR A 26 8.31 4.09 15.69
N GLU A 27 9.52 4.64 15.64
CA GLU A 27 10.51 4.50 16.71
C GLU A 27 10.10 5.24 17.98
N SER A 28 9.61 6.48 17.87
CA SER A 28 9.12 7.26 19.03
C SER A 28 7.95 6.61 19.77
N LEU A 29 7.13 5.83 19.05
CA LEU A 29 6.03 5.07 19.64
C LEU A 29 6.43 3.64 20.07
N GLY A 30 7.63 3.19 19.74
CA GLY A 30 8.09 1.82 19.99
C GLY A 30 7.28 0.76 19.22
N ILE A 31 6.68 1.12 18.09
CA ILE A 31 5.78 0.25 17.31
C ILE A 31 6.56 -0.37 16.15
N LYS A 32 6.46 -1.70 16.02
CA LYS A 32 6.95 -2.44 14.85
C LYS A 32 5.77 -3.11 14.15
N PRO A 33 5.16 -2.47 13.14
CA PRO A 33 4.00 -3.02 12.46
C PRO A 33 4.38 -4.30 11.72
N ARG A 34 3.47 -5.28 11.74
CA ARG A 34 3.57 -6.50 10.93
C ARG A 34 2.84 -6.26 9.61
N VAL A 35 3.61 -6.11 8.54
CA VAL A 35 3.08 -5.84 7.19
C VAL A 35 3.22 -7.07 6.32
N ILE A 36 2.26 -7.32 5.43
CA ILE A 36 2.32 -8.41 4.44
C ILE A 36 2.38 -7.80 3.05
N LYS A 37 3.30 -8.30 2.21
CA LYS A 37 3.43 -7.86 0.81
C LYS A 37 2.55 -8.70 -0.10
N PHE A 38 1.82 -8.03 -0.98
CA PHE A 38 1.05 -8.66 -2.03
C PHE A 38 1.28 -7.95 -3.36
N THR A 39 1.42 -8.71 -4.44
CA THR A 39 1.33 -8.16 -5.80
C THR A 39 -0.04 -8.49 -6.37
N VAL A 40 -0.70 -7.50 -6.95
CA VAL A 40 -1.99 -7.67 -7.63
C VAL A 40 -1.79 -7.38 -9.11
N GLY A 41 -2.11 -8.36 -9.95
CA GLY A 41 -2.13 -8.19 -11.41
C GLY A 41 -3.56 -8.13 -11.90
N VAL A 42 -3.88 -7.18 -12.78
CA VAL A 42 -5.19 -7.08 -13.44
C VAL A 42 -4.97 -7.06 -14.94
N TYR A 43 -5.50 -8.06 -15.63
CA TYR A 43 -5.27 -8.31 -17.05
C TYR A 43 -6.61 -8.30 -17.80
N PRO A 44 -6.93 -7.21 -18.52
CA PRO A 44 -8.10 -7.17 -19.37
C PRO A 44 -7.91 -8.05 -20.61
N ILE A 45 -8.96 -8.76 -20.99
CA ILE A 45 -9.03 -9.61 -22.18
C ILE A 45 -10.31 -9.23 -22.92
N ILE A 46 -10.21 -8.77 -24.16
CA ILE A 46 -11.38 -8.43 -24.99
C ILE A 46 -11.51 -9.43 -26.12
N ASN A 47 -12.69 -10.04 -26.24
CA ASN A 47 -13.00 -11.04 -27.26
C ASN A 47 -11.96 -12.18 -27.29
N GLY A 48 -11.45 -12.57 -26.11
CA GLY A 48 -10.40 -13.59 -25.97
C GLY A 48 -8.96 -13.09 -26.21
N ILE A 49 -8.74 -11.81 -26.50
CA ILE A 49 -7.42 -11.21 -26.75
C ILE A 49 -6.96 -10.39 -25.54
N PRO A 50 -5.82 -10.73 -24.90
CA PRO A 50 -5.24 -9.91 -23.84
C PRO A 50 -4.86 -8.51 -24.33
N ILE A 51 -5.22 -7.49 -23.55
CA ILE A 51 -4.91 -6.10 -23.88
C ILE A 51 -3.73 -5.61 -23.04
N HIS A 52 -2.76 -4.99 -23.72
CA HIS A 52 -1.56 -4.43 -23.11
C HIS A 52 -1.39 -2.92 -23.36
N TYR A 53 -2.41 -2.26 -23.91
CA TYR A 53 -2.36 -0.83 -24.27
C TYR A 53 -3.61 -0.08 -23.77
N SER A 54 -3.46 1.23 -23.63
CA SER A 54 -4.53 2.16 -23.23
C SER A 54 -4.47 3.40 -24.13
N PRO A 55 -5.60 3.98 -24.57
CA PRO A 55 -6.98 3.63 -24.22
C PRO A 55 -7.52 2.40 -24.96
N ILE A 56 -8.48 1.73 -24.33
CA ILE A 56 -9.18 0.58 -24.90
C ILE A 56 -10.41 1.07 -25.68
N LEU A 57 -10.51 0.69 -26.95
CA LEU A 57 -11.67 0.98 -27.80
C LEU A 57 -12.64 -0.20 -27.72
N TYR A 58 -13.88 0.09 -27.35
CA TYR A 58 -14.96 -0.91 -27.26
C TYR A 58 -15.95 -0.72 -28.40
N GLU A 59 -16.39 -1.83 -28.97
CA GLU A 59 -17.45 -1.87 -29.98
C GLU A 59 -18.67 -2.64 -29.45
N LYS A 60 -19.83 -2.39 -30.09
CA LYS A 60 -21.06 -3.05 -29.71
C LYS A 60 -20.97 -4.55 -30.04
N GLY A 61 -21.02 -5.38 -29.01
CA GLY A 61 -20.90 -6.84 -29.13
C GLY A 61 -19.61 -7.41 -28.54
N ASP A 62 -18.69 -6.54 -28.11
CA ASP A 62 -17.47 -6.97 -27.43
C ASP A 62 -17.77 -7.66 -26.09
N THR A 63 -16.98 -8.68 -25.79
CA THR A 63 -16.94 -9.37 -24.49
C THR A 63 -15.66 -8.98 -23.77
N LEU A 64 -15.81 -8.47 -22.54
CA LEU A 64 -14.69 -8.14 -21.66
C LEU A 64 -14.57 -9.20 -20.56
N ASP A 65 -13.43 -9.88 -20.54
CA ASP A 65 -13.01 -10.75 -19.45
C ASP A 65 -11.90 -10.06 -18.65
N ILE A 66 -11.92 -10.23 -17.34
CA ILE A 66 -10.89 -9.68 -16.45
C ILE A 66 -10.25 -10.84 -15.70
N LYS A 67 -8.96 -11.08 -15.96
CA LYS A 67 -8.17 -12.03 -15.19
C LYS A 67 -7.41 -11.26 -14.12
N TYR A 68 -7.48 -11.73 -12.88
CA TYR A 68 -6.71 -11.16 -11.77
C TYR A 68 -5.77 -12.20 -11.17
N THR A 69 -4.62 -11.74 -10.68
CA THR A 69 -3.67 -12.54 -9.89
C THR A 69 -3.41 -11.82 -8.57
N ILE A 70 -3.29 -12.59 -7.50
CA ILE A 70 -2.92 -12.07 -6.18
C ILE A 70 -1.80 -12.97 -5.66
N ASP A 71 -0.59 -12.43 -5.60
CA ASP A 71 0.59 -13.15 -5.11
C ASP A 71 0.95 -12.64 -3.71
N ASN A 72 0.94 -13.52 -2.72
CA ASN A 72 1.30 -13.21 -1.34
C ASN A 72 2.77 -13.53 -1.08
N TYR A 73 3.58 -12.52 -0.75
CA TYR A 73 5.02 -12.65 -0.47
C TYR A 73 5.32 -12.80 1.02
N GLY A 74 4.30 -12.78 1.87
CA GLY A 74 4.45 -12.94 3.32
C GLY A 74 4.87 -11.66 4.02
N VAL A 75 5.44 -11.82 5.21
CA VAL A 75 5.73 -10.72 6.13
C VAL A 75 6.93 -9.92 5.65
N VAL A 76 6.77 -8.59 5.56
CA VAL A 76 7.82 -7.63 5.20
C VAL A 76 8.64 -7.26 6.43
N GLN A 77 9.95 -7.12 6.26
CA GLN A 77 10.82 -6.64 7.33
C GLN A 77 10.54 -5.16 7.62
N PHE A 78 10.64 -4.76 8.89
CA PHE A 78 10.34 -3.39 9.30
C PHE A 78 11.12 -2.34 8.49
N ASN A 79 12.43 -2.52 8.32
CA ASN A 79 13.28 -1.58 7.57
C ASN A 79 12.87 -1.49 6.10
N GLU A 80 12.57 -2.62 5.45
CA GLU A 80 12.09 -2.66 4.06
C GLU A 80 10.77 -1.89 3.91
N TYR A 81 9.86 -2.06 4.88
CA TYR A 81 8.61 -1.31 4.91
C TYR A 81 8.81 0.20 5.14
N MET A 82 9.76 0.59 6.00
CA MET A 82 10.10 2.01 6.23
C MET A 82 10.70 2.67 4.99
N THR A 83 11.59 1.97 4.28
CA THR A 83 12.13 2.44 3.00
C THR A 83 11.01 2.67 1.98
N PHE A 84 10.10 1.69 1.83
CA PHE A 84 8.94 1.83 0.96
C PHE A 84 8.09 3.05 1.32
N LEU A 85 7.75 3.25 2.60
CA LEU A 85 6.98 4.41 3.04
C LEU A 85 7.70 5.72 2.71
N SER A 86 9.00 5.81 3.02
CA SER A 86 9.81 7.00 2.73
C SER A 86 9.80 7.36 1.24
N GLU A 87 9.90 6.36 0.35
CA GLU A 87 9.81 6.56 -1.10
C GLU A 87 8.38 6.93 -1.54
N ALA A 88 7.36 6.29 -0.99
CA ALA A 88 5.95 6.55 -1.31
C ALA A 88 5.56 8.00 -0.97
N TYR A 89 6.00 8.54 0.17
CA TYR A 89 5.74 9.92 0.56
C TYR A 89 6.49 10.96 -0.29
N LYS A 90 7.57 10.57 -0.96
CA LYS A 90 8.31 11.42 -1.91
C LYS A 90 7.66 11.47 -3.30
N SER A 91 6.81 10.50 -3.63
CA SER A 91 6.11 10.47 -4.92
C SER A 91 4.89 11.40 -4.92
N GLN A 92 4.88 12.38 -5.82
CA GLN A 92 3.69 13.22 -6.08
C GLN A 92 2.67 12.55 -7.02
N LYS A 93 3.01 11.40 -7.61
CA LYS A 93 2.12 10.65 -8.49
C LYS A 93 1.46 9.54 -7.69
N ILE A 94 0.13 9.47 -7.78
CA ILE A 94 -0.64 8.29 -7.39
C ILE A 94 -0.27 7.19 -8.41
N ASN A 95 0.73 6.37 -8.08
CA ASN A 95 0.97 5.15 -8.84
C ASN A 95 -0.12 4.16 -8.45
N ILE A 96 -1.05 3.90 -9.38
CA ILE A 96 -2.07 2.85 -9.25
C ILE A 96 -1.42 1.45 -9.36
N ASP A 97 -0.18 1.38 -9.87
CA ASP A 97 0.73 0.24 -9.71
C ASP A 97 1.22 0.18 -8.25
N ASN A 98 0.31 -0.17 -7.34
CA ASN A 98 0.64 -0.42 -5.95
C ASN A 98 1.14 -1.86 -5.81
N GLU A 99 2.46 -2.03 -5.66
CA GLU A 99 3.10 -3.32 -5.37
C GLU A 99 2.87 -3.82 -3.92
N TYR A 100 2.14 -3.05 -3.09
CA TYR A 100 1.94 -3.36 -1.68
C TYR A 100 0.55 -2.91 -1.21
N ALA A 101 -0.24 -3.86 -0.69
CA ALA A 101 -1.46 -3.58 0.07
C ALA A 101 -1.25 -4.04 1.52
N GLY A 102 -1.16 -3.09 2.46
CA GLY A 102 -1.04 -3.38 3.89
C GLY A 102 -2.42 -3.47 4.56
N THR A 103 -2.65 -4.54 5.34
CA THR A 103 -3.77 -4.59 6.30
C THR A 103 -3.24 -4.33 7.71
N TRP A 104 -3.74 -3.29 8.35
CA TRP A 104 -3.40 -2.95 9.73
C TRP A 104 -4.13 -3.92 10.67
N ARG A 105 -3.40 -4.73 11.43
CA ARG A 105 -3.95 -5.49 12.55
C ARG A 105 -3.27 -5.05 13.83
N PHE A 106 -4.06 -4.53 14.76
CA PHE A 106 -3.65 -4.38 16.16
C PHE A 106 -3.79 -5.76 16.82
N GLY A 107 -2.70 -6.25 17.41
CA GLY A 107 -2.64 -7.49 18.17
C GLY A 107 -2.04 -7.21 19.53
#